data_AF-A0A934DED8-F1
#
_entry.id   AF-A0A934DED8-F1
#
_cell.length_a   1.000
_cell.length_b   1.000
_cell.length_c   1.000
_cell.angle_alpha   90.00
_cell.angle_beta   90.00
_cell.angle_gamma   90.00
#
_symmetry.space_group_name_H-M   'P 1'
#
loop_
_entity.id
_entity.type
_entity.pdbx_description
1 polymer ?
#
loop_
_entity_poly.entity_id
_entity_poly.type
_entity_poly.pdbx_seq_one_letter_code
_entity_poly.pdbx_strand_id
1 'polypeptide(L)'
;KMLEAVESSGIASVVALQNWDQIRKAKERRSAVRFLVSLGEERNFTVYSFEQLTKAAKEANLPLHVHIAEMQEDVQIVRENFQRDSITLLNSFNALRQNTVLAHANYATEDEVKLIKSTGATVVVCPRSTAAKQTGYPSIRYLAKHNVRLALGADWGAIDMIDEMRFLYRLPFVVPGLRMFTATEILRMATINGATAFGLGTELGSIERGKRAHLTLLNAADVRLPHLHLTSSNEDWARLLIENLTTADISDVMLDGVWKMRERKFVESSAKQIMDEFCAVHEKFFPPAALARTGQQHAQKEANVLPFTSDRSSTSQEAGGFESGVAAGPKSTPIIDITEAATESSPPEHPRPPQREPLKPELPKNARRVFGEDEDL
;
A
#
# COMPACT_ATOMS: atom_id res chain seq x y z
N LYS A 1 0.95 15.83 24.75
CA LYS A 1 0.11 16.34 23.64
C LYS A 1 -0.31 15.25 22.65
N MET A 2 0.51 14.78 21.69
CA MET A 2 0.07 13.71 20.76
C MET A 2 -0.40 12.46 21.51
N LEU A 3 0.40 11.98 22.47
CA LEU A 3 0.02 10.80 23.27
C LEU A 3 -1.27 11.01 24.07
N GLU A 4 -1.46 12.19 24.69
CA GLU A 4 -2.73 12.52 25.36
C GLU A 4 -3.90 12.54 24.39
N ALA A 5 -3.73 13.08 23.18
CA ALA A 5 -4.77 13.10 22.16
C ALA A 5 -5.16 11.66 21.74
N VAL A 6 -4.18 10.80 21.47
CA VAL A 6 -4.40 9.39 21.15
C VAL A 6 -5.08 8.67 22.31
N GLU A 7 -4.61 8.85 23.54
CA GLU A 7 -5.23 8.26 24.73
C GLU A 7 -6.68 8.73 24.92
N SER A 8 -6.95 10.03 24.73
CA SER A 8 -8.28 10.61 24.86
C SER A 8 -9.25 10.15 23.77
N SER A 9 -8.74 9.74 22.61
CA SER A 9 -9.57 9.25 21.50
C SER A 9 -10.19 7.87 21.78
N GLY A 10 -9.65 7.10 22.74
CA GLY A 10 -10.07 5.73 22.99
C GLY A 10 -9.81 4.76 21.81
N ILE A 11 -9.03 5.18 20.81
CA ILE A 11 -8.67 4.38 19.63
C ILE A 11 -7.45 3.52 19.96
N ALA A 12 -7.53 2.22 19.67
CA ALA A 12 -6.39 1.33 19.73
C ALA A 12 -5.31 1.79 18.74
N SER A 13 -4.15 2.19 19.26
CA SER A 13 -3.12 2.86 18.47
C SER A 13 -1.72 2.36 18.83
N VAL A 14 -0.81 2.43 17.86
CA VAL A 14 0.63 2.19 18.07
C VAL A 14 1.38 3.48 17.77
N VAL A 15 2.21 3.94 18.71
CA VAL A 15 3.01 5.15 18.54
C VAL A 15 4.49 4.78 18.39
N ALA A 16 5.10 5.31 17.33
CA ALA A 16 6.51 5.14 17.06
C ALA A 16 7.36 6.09 17.92
N LEU A 17 8.40 5.53 18.53
CA LEU A 17 9.36 6.22 19.37
C LEU A 17 10.72 6.26 18.67
N GLN A 18 11.36 7.41 18.66
CA GLN A 18 12.60 7.66 17.92
C GLN A 18 13.78 8.04 18.83
N ASN A 19 13.60 8.11 20.15
CA ASN A 19 14.68 8.40 21.10
C ASN A 19 14.41 7.89 22.52
N TRP A 20 15.45 7.90 23.34
CA TRP A 20 15.42 7.42 24.74
C TRP A 20 14.47 8.19 25.65
N ASP A 21 14.30 9.50 25.45
CA ASP A 21 13.39 10.31 26.27
C ASP A 21 11.94 9.89 26.03
N GLN A 22 11.56 9.69 24.76
CA GLN A 22 10.26 9.15 24.39
C GLN A 22 10.03 7.75 24.95
N ILE A 23 11.05 6.87 24.90
CA ILE A 23 10.97 5.50 25.44
C ILE A 23 10.81 5.50 26.96
N ARG A 24 11.55 6.35 27.69
CA ARG A 24 11.41 6.47 29.14
C ARG A 24 10.02 6.95 29.53
N LYS A 25 9.53 8.01 28.89
CA LYS A 25 8.17 8.55 29.10
C LYS A 25 7.08 7.53 28.76
N ALA A 26 7.28 6.72 27.72
CA ALA A 26 6.36 5.65 27.36
C ALA A 26 6.32 4.53 28.42
N LYS A 27 7.47 4.14 29.00
CA LYS A 27 7.54 3.13 30.07
C LYS A 27 6.82 3.55 31.36
N GLU A 28 6.80 4.85 31.65
CA GLU A 28 6.12 5.40 32.83
C GLU A 28 4.60 5.45 32.66
N ARG A 29 4.09 5.36 31.44
CA ARG A 29 2.66 5.39 31.13
C ARG A 29 2.06 3.99 31.12
N ARG A 30 0.96 3.83 31.85
CA ARG A 30 0.06 2.68 31.69
C ARG A 30 -1.10 3.10 30.80
N SER A 31 -0.97 2.92 29.49
CA SER A 31 -2.02 3.31 28.54
C SER A 31 -2.43 2.17 27.61
N ALA A 32 -3.61 2.33 27.00
CA ALA A 32 -4.10 1.45 25.93
C ALA A 32 -3.29 1.59 24.63
N VAL A 33 -2.42 2.61 24.55
CA VAL A 33 -1.55 2.88 23.41
C VAL A 33 -0.34 1.97 23.48
N ARG A 34 -0.07 1.27 22.39
CA ARG A 34 1.14 0.45 22.25
C ARG A 34 2.27 1.29 21.69
N PHE A 35 3.50 0.82 21.90
CA PHE A 35 4.69 1.53 21.46
C PHE A 35 5.57 0.62 20.61
N LEU A 36 6.30 1.24 19.69
CA LEU A 36 7.39 0.62 18.95
C LEU A 36 8.55 1.60 18.87
N VAL A 37 9.75 1.11 18.56
CA VAL A 37 10.89 1.97 18.25
C VAL A 37 11.03 2.07 16.74
N SER A 38 11.20 3.28 16.19
CA SER A 38 11.42 3.48 14.76
C SER A 38 12.83 4.00 14.49
N LEU A 39 13.51 3.40 13.50
CA LEU A 39 14.84 3.83 13.06
C LEU A 39 14.84 5.11 12.20
N GLY A 40 13.65 5.64 11.87
CA GLY A 40 13.51 6.80 10.98
C GLY A 40 13.59 6.42 9.51
N GLU A 41 13.91 7.42 8.68
CA GLU A 41 14.04 7.27 7.23
C GLU A 41 15.38 6.63 6.85
N GLU A 42 15.35 5.72 5.89
CA GLU A 42 16.49 4.93 5.43
C GLU A 42 17.68 5.78 4.98
N ARG A 43 17.42 6.85 4.22
CA ARG A 43 18.44 7.81 3.78
C ARG A 43 19.16 8.54 4.90
N ASN A 44 18.56 8.60 6.09
CA ASN A 44 19.08 9.35 7.25
C ASN A 44 19.72 8.44 8.30
N PHE A 45 20.01 7.19 7.94
CA PHE A 45 20.66 6.26 8.86
C PHE A 45 22.03 6.74 9.29
N THR A 46 22.34 6.49 10.56
CA THR A 46 23.66 6.71 11.15
C THR A 46 24.01 5.49 11.98
N VAL A 47 25.31 5.24 12.21
CA VAL A 47 25.74 4.17 13.13
C VAL A 47 25.11 4.36 14.51
N TYR A 48 25.04 5.62 14.96
CA TYR A 48 24.40 5.98 16.22
C TYR A 48 22.91 5.59 16.27
N SER A 49 22.14 5.87 15.21
CA SER A 49 20.71 5.53 15.19
C SER A 49 20.50 4.02 15.25
N PHE A 50 21.30 3.23 14.53
CA PHE A 50 21.23 1.78 14.62
C PHE A 50 21.57 1.27 16.00
N GLU A 51 22.72 1.64 16.57
CA GLU A 51 23.17 1.10 17.86
C GLU A 51 22.22 1.49 18.99
N GLN A 52 21.87 2.77 19.09
CA GLN A 52 21.09 3.26 20.22
C GLN A 52 19.65 2.79 20.17
N LEU A 53 18.99 2.89 19.01
CA LEU A 53 17.57 2.54 18.91
C LEU A 53 17.37 1.03 18.87
N THR A 54 18.30 0.27 18.29
CA THR A 54 18.25 -1.20 18.38
C THR A 54 18.43 -1.66 19.82
N LYS A 55 19.40 -1.09 20.55
CA LYS A 55 19.60 -1.37 21.97
C LYS A 55 18.37 -0.98 22.78
N ALA A 56 17.83 0.22 22.57
CA ALA A 56 16.65 0.70 23.28
C ALA A 56 15.43 -0.18 23.05
N ALA A 57 15.18 -0.60 21.81
CA ALA A 57 14.08 -1.49 21.48
C ALA A 57 14.22 -2.85 22.18
N LYS A 58 15.45 -3.40 22.27
CA LYS A 58 15.71 -4.65 23.00
C LYS A 58 15.50 -4.50 24.50
N GLU A 59 16.09 -3.48 25.11
CA GLU A 59 15.97 -3.23 26.56
C GLU A 59 14.55 -2.85 26.99
N ALA A 60 13.75 -2.30 26.08
CA ALA A 60 12.34 -2.00 26.32
C ALA A 60 11.40 -3.14 25.92
N ASN A 61 11.92 -4.23 25.33
CA ASN A 61 11.14 -5.31 24.72
C ASN A 61 10.05 -4.78 23.77
N LEU A 62 10.39 -3.77 22.97
CA LEU A 62 9.50 -3.16 21.98
C LEU A 62 9.82 -3.64 20.57
N PRO A 63 8.81 -3.75 19.68
CA PRO A 63 9.05 -3.97 18.26
C PRO A 63 9.91 -2.86 17.66
N LEU A 64 10.70 -3.21 16.64
CA LEU A 64 11.46 -2.24 15.85
C LEU A 64 10.80 -2.06 14.49
N HIS A 65 10.52 -0.82 14.08
CA HIS A 65 9.91 -0.49 12.79
C HIS A 65 10.84 0.35 11.93
N VAL A 66 10.89 0.06 10.64
CA VAL A 66 11.72 0.81 9.71
C VAL A 66 11.15 0.75 8.30
N HIS A 67 11.07 1.89 7.62
CA HIS A 67 10.92 1.93 6.16
C HIS A 67 12.28 1.57 5.56
N ILE A 68 12.34 0.53 4.75
CA ILE A 68 13.61 -0.06 4.31
C ILE A 68 13.48 -0.58 2.88
N ALA A 69 14.57 -0.44 2.11
CA ALA A 69 14.66 -0.79 0.70
C ALA A 69 13.40 -0.36 -0.08
N GLU A 70 12.89 0.84 0.21
CA GLU A 70 11.62 1.31 -0.31
C GLU A 70 11.76 1.85 -1.73
N MET A 71 12.78 2.70 -1.91
CA MET A 71 13.15 3.33 -3.17
C MET A 71 14.55 2.87 -3.59
N GLN A 72 14.81 2.81 -4.89
CA GLN A 72 16.12 2.42 -5.40
C GLN A 72 17.21 3.43 -4.98
N GLU A 73 16.86 4.71 -4.94
CA GLU A 73 17.74 5.79 -4.52
C GLU A 73 18.14 5.63 -3.06
N ASP A 74 17.21 5.26 -2.18
CA ASP A 74 17.49 5.05 -0.75
C ASP A 74 18.44 3.86 -0.54
N VAL A 75 18.24 2.75 -1.27
CA VAL A 75 19.17 1.60 -1.26
C VAL A 75 20.57 2.02 -1.74
N GLN A 76 20.66 2.85 -2.77
CA GLN A 76 21.94 3.31 -3.31
C GLN A 76 22.67 4.22 -2.33
N ILE A 77 21.96 5.16 -1.69
CA ILE A 77 22.52 6.03 -0.64
C ILE A 77 23.08 5.19 0.51
N VAL A 78 22.36 4.15 0.94
CA VAL A 78 22.85 3.26 2.00
C VAL A 78 24.11 2.51 1.56
N ARG A 79 24.16 2.01 0.32
CA ARG A 79 25.36 1.35 -0.21
C ARG A 79 26.55 2.30 -0.28
N GLU A 80 26.36 3.54 -0.71
CA GLU A 80 27.43 4.54 -0.77
C GLU A 80 27.99 4.86 0.62
N ASN A 81 27.10 5.10 1.58
CA ASN A 81 27.47 5.50 2.94
C ASN A 81 28.05 4.35 3.79
N PHE A 82 27.55 3.12 3.61
CA PHE A 82 27.85 1.99 4.51
C PHE A 82 28.52 0.81 3.82
N GLN A 83 28.67 0.84 2.49
CA GLN A 83 29.27 -0.25 1.69
C GLN A 83 28.57 -1.60 1.91
N ARG A 84 27.25 -1.56 2.16
CA ARG A 84 26.39 -2.71 2.47
C ARG A 84 24.98 -2.48 1.93
N ASP A 85 24.28 -3.57 1.65
CA ASP A 85 22.84 -3.53 1.37
C ASP A 85 22.05 -3.21 2.65
N SER A 86 20.89 -2.56 2.51
CA SER A 86 20.11 -1.99 3.61
C SER A 86 19.67 -3.01 4.66
N ILE A 87 19.17 -4.17 4.26
CA ILE A 87 18.71 -5.20 5.19
C ILE A 87 19.90 -5.95 5.79
N THR A 88 20.96 -6.15 5.01
CA THR A 88 22.23 -6.69 5.50
C THR A 88 22.85 -5.78 6.57
N LEU A 89 22.76 -4.46 6.38
CA LEU A 89 23.19 -3.45 7.35
C LEU A 89 22.39 -3.57 8.65
N LEU A 90 21.05 -3.61 8.58
CA LEU A 90 20.19 -3.85 9.76
C LEU A 90 20.59 -5.11 10.53
N ASN A 91 20.83 -6.20 9.81
CA ASN A 91 21.23 -7.46 10.43
C ASN A 91 22.58 -7.36 11.15
N SER A 92 23.54 -6.61 10.60
CA SER A 92 24.87 -6.43 11.22
C SER A 92 24.83 -5.70 12.57
N PHE A 93 23.80 -4.87 12.81
CA PHE A 93 23.55 -4.24 14.11
C PHE A 93 22.63 -5.07 15.02
N ASN A 94 22.31 -6.32 14.63
CA ASN A 94 21.32 -7.17 15.30
C ASN A 94 19.94 -6.49 15.41
N ALA A 95 19.61 -5.63 14.44
CA ALA A 95 18.35 -4.89 14.35
C ALA A 95 17.27 -5.74 13.66
N LEU A 96 17.66 -6.67 12.79
CA LEU A 96 16.78 -7.62 12.13
C LEU A 96 16.53 -8.85 13.02
N ARG A 97 15.29 -9.01 13.52
CA ARG A 97 14.88 -10.05 14.47
C ARG A 97 13.38 -10.31 14.37
N GLN A 98 12.87 -11.29 15.13
CA GLN A 98 11.47 -11.72 15.05
C GLN A 98 10.44 -10.60 15.26
N ASN A 99 10.74 -9.62 16.12
CA ASN A 99 9.90 -8.44 16.38
C ASN A 99 10.35 -7.19 15.60
N THR A 100 11.00 -7.38 14.45
CA THR A 100 11.30 -6.31 13.50
C THR A 100 10.24 -6.27 12.41
N VAL A 101 9.73 -5.08 12.15
CA VAL A 101 8.72 -4.75 11.15
C VAL A 101 9.38 -3.90 10.07
N LEU A 102 9.51 -4.48 8.88
CA LEU A 102 10.12 -3.85 7.71
C LEU A 102 9.01 -3.34 6.80
N ALA A 103 8.78 -2.03 6.76
CA ALA A 103 7.83 -1.45 5.81
C ALA A 103 8.45 -1.42 4.41
N HIS A 104 7.65 -1.83 3.42
CA HIS A 104 7.98 -1.93 1.99
C HIS A 104 8.91 -3.09 1.62
N ALA A 105 10.22 -2.95 1.84
CA ALA A 105 11.24 -3.86 1.33
C ALA A 105 11.15 -4.10 -0.19
N ASN A 106 10.71 -3.11 -0.97
CA ASN A 106 10.44 -3.21 -2.40
C ASN A 106 11.67 -3.64 -3.22
N TYR A 107 12.86 -3.15 -2.86
CA TYR A 107 14.13 -3.39 -3.53
C TYR A 107 15.05 -4.38 -2.80
N ALA A 108 14.50 -5.15 -1.85
CA ALA A 108 15.25 -6.21 -1.18
C ALA A 108 15.75 -7.26 -2.19
N THR A 109 17.04 -7.58 -2.11
CA THR A 109 17.64 -8.66 -2.91
C THR A 109 17.15 -10.04 -2.45
N GLU A 110 17.32 -11.08 -3.28
CA GLU A 110 16.92 -12.43 -2.89
C GLU A 110 17.67 -12.93 -1.64
N ASP A 111 18.94 -12.55 -1.46
CA ASP A 111 19.72 -12.92 -0.28
C ASP A 111 19.29 -12.17 0.97
N GLU A 112 18.95 -10.88 0.86
CA GLU A 112 18.32 -10.14 1.96
C GLU A 112 16.97 -10.72 2.34
N VAL A 113 16.18 -11.20 1.38
CA VAL A 113 14.90 -11.88 1.64
C VAL A 113 15.11 -13.19 2.41
N LYS A 114 16.12 -13.99 2.08
CA LYS A 114 16.48 -15.19 2.86
C LYS A 114 16.90 -14.81 4.29
N LEU A 115 17.58 -13.69 4.46
CA LEU A 115 17.97 -13.16 5.77
C LEU A 115 16.76 -12.68 6.60
N ILE A 116 15.80 -12.01 5.97
CA ILE A 116 14.51 -11.69 6.60
C ILE A 116 13.82 -12.97 7.07
N LYS A 117 13.78 -13.99 6.23
CA LYS A 117 13.15 -15.28 6.56
C LYS A 117 13.81 -15.94 7.77
N SER A 118 15.14 -15.99 7.82
CA SER A 118 15.88 -16.69 8.89
C SER A 118 15.73 -16.02 10.25
N THR A 119 15.57 -14.70 10.29
CA THR A 119 15.39 -13.92 11.53
C THR A 119 13.95 -13.93 12.04
N GLY A 120 12.99 -14.34 11.20
CA GLY A 120 11.57 -14.31 11.50
C GLY A 120 10.98 -12.89 11.55
N ALA A 121 11.67 -11.89 10.99
CA ALA A 121 11.15 -10.54 10.83
C ALA A 121 9.91 -10.53 9.90
N THR A 122 9.09 -9.49 10.02
CA THR A 122 7.86 -9.35 9.23
C THR A 122 7.99 -8.19 8.25
N VAL A 123 7.65 -8.43 6.99
CA VAL A 123 7.62 -7.37 5.96
C VAL A 123 6.18 -6.88 5.81
N VAL A 124 5.95 -5.58 5.96
CA VAL A 124 4.66 -4.93 5.67
C VAL A 124 4.70 -4.46 4.22
N VAL A 125 3.93 -5.12 3.35
CA VAL A 125 3.79 -4.68 1.96
C VAL A 125 2.69 -3.63 1.88
N CYS A 126 2.96 -2.54 1.15
CA CYS A 126 2.02 -1.43 0.96
C CYS A 126 1.78 -1.23 -0.55
N PRO A 127 1.05 -2.15 -1.20
CA PRO A 127 1.10 -2.28 -2.65
C PRO A 127 0.56 -1.05 -3.39
N ARG A 128 -0.52 -0.40 -2.94
CA ARG A 128 -1.01 0.82 -3.58
C ARG A 128 -0.05 1.99 -3.44
N SER A 129 0.61 2.15 -2.30
CA SER A 129 1.65 3.18 -2.11
C SER A 129 2.86 2.91 -3.01
N THR A 130 3.31 1.66 -3.09
CA THR A 130 4.35 1.24 -4.04
C THR A 130 3.95 1.54 -5.49
N ALA A 131 2.68 1.30 -5.87
CA ALA A 131 2.17 1.67 -7.19
C ALA A 131 2.22 3.20 -7.42
N ALA A 132 1.79 3.99 -6.45
CA ALA A 132 1.75 5.45 -6.53
C ALA A 132 3.15 6.06 -6.68
N LYS A 133 4.17 5.42 -6.11
CA LYS A 133 5.59 5.80 -6.24
C LYS A 133 6.23 5.31 -7.55
N GLN A 134 5.50 4.54 -8.36
CA GLN A 134 5.94 4.04 -9.68
C GLN A 134 7.23 3.19 -9.63
N THR A 135 7.52 2.56 -8.50
CA THR A 135 8.74 1.76 -8.30
C THR A 135 8.62 0.32 -8.82
N GLY A 136 7.40 -0.12 -9.19
CA GLY A 136 7.11 -1.52 -9.50
C GLY A 136 7.20 -2.43 -8.27
N TYR A 137 7.33 -3.74 -8.47
CA TYR A 137 7.35 -4.75 -7.39
C TYR A 137 8.56 -5.72 -7.49
N PRO A 138 9.80 -5.23 -7.33
CA PRO A 138 10.99 -6.05 -7.59
C PRO A 138 11.12 -7.26 -6.66
N SER A 139 10.86 -7.08 -5.36
CA SER A 139 11.14 -8.09 -4.33
C SER A 139 9.97 -9.02 -4.03
N ILE A 140 8.73 -8.68 -4.41
CA ILE A 140 7.53 -9.43 -3.99
C ILE A 140 7.59 -10.90 -4.43
N ARG A 141 8.21 -11.18 -5.59
CA ARG A 141 8.47 -12.55 -6.07
C ARG A 141 9.36 -13.35 -5.12
N TYR A 142 10.40 -12.73 -4.57
CA TYR A 142 11.33 -13.38 -3.64
C TYR A 142 10.66 -13.57 -2.29
N LEU A 143 9.97 -12.54 -1.79
CA LEU A 143 9.20 -12.60 -0.54
C LEU A 143 8.20 -13.76 -0.55
N ALA A 144 7.47 -13.91 -1.65
CA ALA A 144 6.51 -15.01 -1.86
C ALA A 144 7.21 -16.37 -1.99
N LYS A 145 8.31 -16.45 -2.75
CA LYS A 145 9.09 -17.69 -2.98
C LYS A 145 9.69 -18.25 -1.70
N HIS A 146 10.24 -17.40 -0.84
CA HIS A 146 10.92 -17.80 0.42
C HIS A 146 9.98 -17.86 1.62
N ASN A 147 8.67 -17.67 1.41
CA ASN A 147 7.64 -17.73 2.45
C ASN A 147 7.98 -16.83 3.66
N VAL A 148 8.40 -15.59 3.38
CA VAL A 148 8.60 -14.55 4.40
C VAL A 148 7.25 -14.23 5.04
N ARG A 149 7.24 -13.89 6.33
CA ARG A 149 6.01 -13.42 6.97
C ARG A 149 5.66 -12.04 6.41
N LEU A 150 4.56 -11.97 5.67
CA LEU A 150 4.05 -10.71 5.11
C LEU A 150 2.87 -10.21 5.92
N ALA A 151 2.86 -8.92 6.22
CA ALA A 151 1.70 -8.17 6.68
C ALA A 151 1.32 -7.14 5.61
N LEU A 152 0.11 -6.59 5.71
CA LEU A 152 -0.41 -5.62 4.75
C LEU A 152 -0.55 -4.24 5.42
N GLY A 153 -0.20 -3.18 4.70
CA GLY A 153 -0.35 -1.80 5.15
C GLY A 153 -0.84 -0.86 4.04
N ALA A 154 -1.51 0.23 4.42
CA ALA A 154 -1.99 1.24 3.48
C ALA A 154 -0.97 2.39 3.27
N ASP A 155 0.03 2.51 4.14
CA ASP A 155 0.97 3.65 4.17
C ASP A 155 0.25 5.00 4.34
N TRP A 156 0.27 5.88 3.33
CA TRP A 156 -0.35 7.21 3.37
C TRP A 156 -1.56 7.32 2.42
N GLY A 157 -2.46 8.25 2.72
CA GLY A 157 -3.65 8.54 1.89
C GLY A 157 -4.93 7.88 2.41
N ALA A 158 -5.84 7.51 1.51
CA ALA A 158 -7.10 6.87 1.87
C ALA A 158 -6.83 5.45 2.42
N ILE A 159 -7.16 5.25 3.70
CA ILE A 159 -6.93 4.01 4.43
C ILE A 159 -8.10 3.05 4.15
N ASP A 160 -7.93 2.15 3.18
CA ASP A 160 -8.89 1.08 2.88
C ASP A 160 -8.16 -0.27 2.76
N MET A 161 -8.24 -1.08 3.82
CA MET A 161 -7.58 -2.38 3.87
C MET A 161 -8.22 -3.42 2.94
N ILE A 162 -9.49 -3.29 2.57
CA ILE A 162 -10.13 -4.19 1.61
C ILE A 162 -9.58 -3.92 0.22
N ASP A 163 -9.42 -2.65 -0.14
CA ASP A 163 -8.77 -2.26 -1.39
C ASP A 163 -7.30 -2.67 -1.43
N GLU A 164 -6.54 -2.52 -0.34
CA GLU A 164 -5.14 -3.03 -0.29
C GLU A 164 -5.09 -4.55 -0.53
N MET A 165 -6.01 -5.31 0.10
CA MET A 165 -6.09 -6.76 -0.11
C MET A 165 -6.44 -7.10 -1.55
N ARG A 166 -7.44 -6.43 -2.13
CA ARG A 166 -7.87 -6.65 -3.52
C ARG A 166 -6.79 -6.28 -4.52
N PHE A 167 -6.08 -5.19 -4.27
CA PHE A 167 -4.98 -4.76 -5.11
C PHE A 167 -3.86 -5.81 -5.11
N LEU A 168 -3.44 -6.29 -3.93
CA LEU A 168 -2.43 -7.35 -3.83
C LEU A 168 -2.88 -8.66 -4.50
N TYR A 169 -4.15 -9.03 -4.34
CA TYR A 169 -4.73 -10.24 -4.93
C TYR A 169 -4.69 -10.21 -6.47
N ARG A 170 -4.99 -9.05 -7.07
CA ARG A 170 -5.02 -8.86 -8.53
C ARG A 170 -3.68 -8.48 -9.13
N LEU A 171 -2.68 -8.15 -8.32
CA LEU A 171 -1.38 -7.70 -8.78
C LEU A 171 -0.72 -8.66 -9.81
N PRO A 172 -0.75 -9.99 -9.64
CA PRO A 172 -0.14 -10.90 -10.62
C PRO A 172 -0.87 -10.95 -11.97
N PHE A 173 -2.10 -10.41 -12.08
CA PHE A 173 -2.81 -10.31 -13.37
C PHE A 173 -2.22 -9.23 -14.27
N VAL A 174 -1.50 -8.26 -13.70
CA VAL A 174 -0.91 -7.12 -14.42
C VAL A 174 0.60 -7.08 -14.33
N VAL A 175 1.22 -7.85 -13.43
CA VAL A 175 2.68 -7.97 -13.30
C VAL A 175 3.14 -9.39 -13.65
N PRO A 176 3.75 -9.59 -14.84
CA PRO A 176 4.20 -10.90 -15.27
C PRO A 176 5.20 -11.56 -14.30
N GLY A 177 5.08 -12.88 -14.12
CA GLY A 177 6.02 -13.68 -13.34
C GLY A 177 5.82 -13.63 -11.82
N LEU A 178 4.80 -12.92 -11.33
CA LEU A 178 4.43 -12.98 -9.91
C LEU A 178 3.57 -14.21 -9.61
N ARG A 179 3.83 -14.83 -8.45
CA ARG A 179 2.96 -15.90 -7.93
C ARG A 179 1.64 -15.29 -7.44
N MET A 180 0.54 -16.01 -7.67
CA MET A 180 -0.75 -15.76 -7.03
C MET A 180 -0.69 -16.06 -5.53
N PHE A 181 -1.00 -15.06 -4.69
CA PHE A 181 -1.37 -15.32 -3.31
C PHE A 181 -2.82 -15.81 -3.26
N THR A 182 -3.08 -16.80 -2.42
CA THR A 182 -4.44 -17.20 -2.07
C THR A 182 -5.14 -16.08 -1.30
N ALA A 183 -6.46 -16.01 -1.39
CA ALA A 183 -7.27 -15.06 -0.64
C ALA A 183 -7.06 -15.25 0.88
N THR A 184 -6.91 -16.49 1.34
CA THR A 184 -6.60 -16.80 2.74
C THR A 184 -5.21 -16.29 3.15
N GLU A 185 -4.19 -16.42 2.30
CA GLU A 185 -2.86 -15.83 2.56
C GLU A 185 -2.98 -14.31 2.77
N ILE A 186 -3.68 -13.61 1.88
CA ILE A 186 -3.86 -12.15 1.96
C ILE A 186 -4.66 -11.75 3.20
N LEU A 187 -5.74 -12.47 3.53
CA LEU A 187 -6.50 -12.20 4.76
C LEU A 187 -5.64 -12.36 6.01
N ARG A 188 -4.72 -13.34 6.03
CA ARG A 188 -3.74 -13.50 7.11
C ARG A 188 -2.75 -12.34 7.17
N MET A 189 -2.34 -11.78 6.02
CA MET A 189 -1.49 -10.57 5.96
C MET A 189 -2.18 -9.36 6.60
N ALA A 190 -3.49 -9.21 6.35
CA ALA A 190 -4.30 -8.13 6.90
C ALA A 190 -4.72 -8.34 8.38
N THR A 191 -4.49 -9.51 8.96
CA THR A 191 -4.95 -9.87 10.32
C THR A 191 -3.81 -10.42 11.18
N ILE A 192 -3.68 -11.75 11.30
CA ILE A 192 -2.78 -12.41 12.24
C ILE A 192 -1.30 -12.09 12.01
N ASN A 193 -0.88 -11.87 10.77
CA ASN A 193 0.52 -11.52 10.51
C ASN A 193 0.83 -10.09 10.97
N GLY A 194 -0.09 -9.14 10.78
CA GLY A 194 0.02 -7.80 11.35
C GLY A 194 0.08 -7.82 12.87
N ALA A 195 -0.84 -8.56 13.52
CA ALA A 195 -0.80 -8.74 14.97
C ALA A 195 0.53 -9.35 15.44
N THR A 196 1.03 -10.37 14.74
CA THR A 196 2.32 -11.01 15.04
C THR A 196 3.50 -10.05 14.87
N ALA A 197 3.49 -9.19 13.85
CA ALA A 197 4.52 -8.19 13.60
C ALA A 197 4.74 -7.28 14.82
N PHE A 198 3.66 -6.92 15.49
CA PHE A 198 3.67 -6.07 16.68
C PHE A 198 3.72 -6.86 18.01
N GLY A 199 3.95 -8.17 17.98
CA GLY A 199 4.03 -9.00 19.19
C GLY A 199 2.67 -9.29 19.84
N LEU A 200 1.57 -9.05 19.13
CA LEU A 200 0.19 -9.22 19.61
C LEU A 200 -0.48 -10.47 19.04
N GLY A 201 0.25 -11.34 18.34
CA GLY A 201 -0.31 -12.52 17.68
C GLY A 201 -0.97 -13.54 18.63
N THR A 202 -0.65 -13.51 19.91
CA THR A 202 -1.31 -14.31 20.96
C THR A 202 -2.58 -13.65 21.52
N GLU A 203 -2.72 -12.33 21.36
CA GLU A 203 -3.85 -11.54 21.86
C GLU A 203 -4.89 -11.23 20.78
N LEU A 204 -4.46 -11.11 19.52
CA LEU A 204 -5.22 -10.54 18.41
C LEU A 204 -5.01 -11.32 17.10
N GLY A 205 -5.72 -10.89 16.05
CA GLY A 205 -5.50 -11.31 14.67
C GLY A 205 -6.18 -12.61 14.25
N SER A 206 -6.80 -13.34 15.17
CA SER A 206 -7.70 -14.47 14.88
C SER A 206 -8.81 -14.58 15.91
N ILE A 207 -9.89 -15.27 15.55
CA ILE A 207 -11.03 -15.53 16.44
C ILE A 207 -10.79 -16.87 17.14
N GLU A 208 -10.16 -16.82 18.31
CA GLU A 208 -9.81 -17.99 19.12
C GLU A 208 -10.15 -17.74 20.58
N ARG A 209 -10.51 -18.79 21.32
CA ARG A 209 -10.80 -18.68 22.76
C ARG A 209 -9.57 -18.15 23.49
N GLY A 210 -9.75 -17.10 24.30
CA GLY A 210 -8.69 -16.45 25.07
C GLY A 210 -8.08 -15.21 24.41
N LYS A 211 -8.34 -14.98 23.12
CA LYS A 211 -7.97 -13.73 22.44
C LYS A 211 -8.96 -12.61 22.72
N ARG A 212 -8.50 -11.36 22.54
CA ARG A 212 -9.33 -10.15 22.72
C ARG A 212 -10.33 -10.05 21.56
N ALA A 213 -11.54 -9.57 21.86
CA ALA A 213 -12.59 -9.42 20.85
C ALA A 213 -12.38 -8.15 20.00
N HIS A 214 -11.49 -8.25 19.02
CA HIS A 214 -11.30 -7.26 17.94
C HIS A 214 -11.95 -7.80 16.68
N LEU A 215 -13.17 -7.36 16.41
CA LEU A 215 -14.04 -7.94 15.40
C LEU A 215 -14.52 -6.86 14.43
N THR A 216 -14.47 -7.19 13.15
CA THR A 216 -15.12 -6.45 12.06
C THR A 216 -16.24 -7.32 11.54
N LEU A 217 -17.47 -6.81 11.55
CA LEU A 217 -18.65 -7.55 11.14
C LEU A 217 -19.18 -7.01 9.82
N LEU A 218 -19.74 -7.94 9.04
CA LEU A 218 -20.40 -7.68 7.77
C LEU A 218 -21.89 -8.00 7.92
N ASN A 219 -22.75 -7.24 7.26
CA ASN A 219 -24.17 -7.55 7.26
C ASN A 219 -24.49 -8.64 6.22
N ALA A 220 -24.65 -9.88 6.69
CA ALA A 220 -25.00 -11.02 5.85
C ALA A 220 -26.37 -10.91 5.15
N ALA A 221 -27.25 -10.01 5.61
CA ALA A 221 -28.55 -9.76 5.00
C ALA A 221 -28.52 -8.70 3.88
N ASP A 222 -27.35 -8.16 3.55
CA ASP A 222 -27.22 -7.19 2.46
C ASP A 222 -27.51 -7.85 1.11
N VAL A 223 -28.45 -7.26 0.36
CA VAL A 223 -28.90 -7.75 -0.95
C VAL A 223 -27.77 -7.85 -1.98
N ARG A 224 -26.68 -7.10 -1.79
CA ARG A 224 -25.48 -7.16 -2.64
C ARG A 224 -24.68 -8.43 -2.41
N LEU A 225 -24.99 -9.20 -1.37
CA LEU A 225 -24.28 -10.42 -0.98
C LEU A 225 -25.15 -11.68 -1.09
N PRO A 226 -25.85 -11.90 -2.22
CA PRO A 226 -26.82 -12.98 -2.35
C PRO A 226 -26.18 -14.38 -2.31
N HIS A 227 -24.84 -14.50 -2.41
CA HIS A 227 -24.14 -15.77 -2.49
C HIS A 227 -23.47 -16.23 -1.17
N LEU A 228 -23.69 -15.55 -0.03
CA LEU A 228 -23.09 -15.97 1.26
C LEU A 228 -23.41 -17.42 1.64
N HIS A 229 -24.56 -17.93 1.21
CA HIS A 229 -25.00 -19.29 1.54
C HIS A 229 -24.45 -20.37 0.59
N LEU A 230 -23.68 -19.99 -0.44
CA LEU A 230 -23.12 -20.91 -1.44
C LEU A 230 -21.61 -21.18 -1.23
N THR A 231 -20.96 -20.48 -0.31
CA THR A 231 -19.54 -20.63 -0.02
C THR A 231 -19.33 -21.69 1.06
N SER A 232 -18.35 -22.58 0.86
CA SER A 232 -18.13 -23.74 1.76
C SER A 232 -16.69 -23.87 2.27
N SER A 233 -15.77 -23.02 1.82
CA SER A 233 -14.36 -23.05 2.22
C SER A 233 -13.87 -21.71 2.77
N ASN A 234 -12.82 -21.73 3.60
CA ASN A 234 -12.16 -20.51 4.10
C ASN A 234 -11.64 -19.63 2.95
N GLU A 235 -11.20 -20.26 1.85
CA GLU A 235 -10.71 -19.56 0.67
C GLU A 235 -11.83 -18.82 -0.05
N ASP A 236 -13.01 -19.41 -0.18
CA ASP A 236 -14.16 -18.75 -0.78
C ASP A 236 -14.66 -17.57 0.06
N TRP A 237 -14.64 -17.71 1.39
CA TRP A 237 -14.98 -16.61 2.31
C TRP A 237 -13.98 -15.45 2.20
N ALA A 238 -12.69 -15.75 2.19
CA ALA A 238 -11.66 -14.74 2.02
C ALA A 238 -11.77 -14.08 0.63
N ARG A 239 -12.05 -14.85 -0.43
CA ARG A 239 -12.22 -14.32 -1.78
C ARG A 239 -13.45 -13.43 -1.91
N LEU A 240 -14.58 -13.81 -1.30
CA LEU A 240 -15.78 -12.97 -1.24
C LEU A 240 -15.45 -11.61 -0.61
N LEU A 241 -14.77 -11.62 0.55
CA LEU A 241 -14.34 -10.40 1.23
C LEU A 241 -13.47 -9.51 0.35
N ILE A 242 -12.53 -10.10 -0.39
CA ILE A 242 -11.56 -9.36 -1.19
C ILE A 242 -12.15 -8.85 -2.50
N GLU A 243 -12.94 -9.68 -3.20
CA GLU A 243 -13.39 -9.38 -4.56
C GLU A 243 -14.75 -8.69 -4.64
N ASN A 244 -15.65 -8.94 -3.69
CA ASN A 244 -17.04 -8.49 -3.75
C ASN A 244 -17.41 -7.42 -2.73
N LEU A 245 -16.65 -7.30 -1.64
CA LEU A 245 -16.93 -6.34 -0.57
C LEU A 245 -16.08 -5.09 -0.69
N THR A 246 -16.53 -4.03 -0.05
CA THR A 246 -15.89 -2.74 0.16
C THR A 246 -15.94 -2.40 1.64
N THR A 247 -15.20 -1.38 2.08
CA THR A 247 -15.33 -0.87 3.46
C THR A 247 -16.74 -0.38 3.77
N ALA A 248 -17.51 -0.01 2.75
CA ALA A 248 -18.93 0.32 2.87
C ALA A 248 -19.82 -0.91 3.14
N ASP A 249 -19.30 -2.12 3.27
CA ASP A 249 -20.06 -3.33 3.65
C ASP A 249 -19.85 -3.71 5.12
N ILE A 250 -18.93 -3.03 5.81
CA ILE A 250 -18.72 -3.19 7.24
C ILE A 250 -19.89 -2.59 8.00
N SER A 251 -20.56 -3.39 8.83
CA SER A 251 -21.72 -2.97 9.61
C SER A 251 -21.33 -2.55 11.02
N ASP A 252 -20.48 -3.33 11.68
CA ASP A 252 -20.13 -3.14 13.08
C ASP A 252 -18.63 -3.37 13.28
N VAL A 253 -18.06 -2.61 14.22
CA VAL A 253 -16.66 -2.76 14.64
C VAL A 253 -16.62 -2.80 16.15
N MET A 254 -15.98 -3.83 16.68
CA MET A 254 -15.74 -4.04 18.10
C MET A 254 -14.24 -4.07 18.36
N LEU A 255 -13.80 -3.30 19.34
CA LEU A 255 -12.43 -3.34 19.86
C LEU A 255 -12.51 -3.71 21.35
N ASP A 256 -11.80 -4.75 21.76
CA ASP A 256 -11.77 -5.22 23.16
C ASP A 256 -13.14 -5.56 23.77
N GLY A 257 -14.07 -6.08 22.97
CA GLY A 257 -15.42 -6.32 23.46
C GLY A 257 -16.30 -5.06 23.51
N VAL A 258 -15.75 -3.89 23.17
CA VAL A 258 -16.47 -2.60 23.17
C VAL A 258 -16.82 -2.22 21.74
N TRP A 259 -18.12 -1.96 21.50
CA TRP A 259 -18.60 -1.51 20.20
C TRP A 259 -18.12 -0.07 19.92
N LYS A 260 -17.46 0.12 18.78
CA LYS A 260 -17.03 1.43 18.27
C LYS A 260 -17.90 1.92 17.11
N MET A 261 -18.41 0.99 16.31
CA MET A 261 -19.41 1.25 15.28
C MET A 261 -20.48 0.16 15.35
N ARG A 262 -21.76 0.55 15.21
CA ARG A 262 -22.87 -0.38 15.03
C ARG A 262 -23.82 0.10 13.96
N GLU A 263 -24.32 -0.80 13.13
CA GLU A 263 -25.23 -0.46 12.02
C GLU A 263 -24.72 0.73 11.20
N ARG A 264 -23.40 0.78 10.95
CA ARG A 264 -22.68 1.85 10.22
C ARG A 264 -22.72 3.22 10.89
N LYS A 265 -23.05 3.28 12.18
CA LYS A 265 -23.05 4.49 13.00
C LYS A 265 -21.99 4.35 14.10
N PHE A 266 -21.15 5.37 14.24
CA PHE A 266 -20.21 5.46 15.35
C PHE A 266 -20.95 5.55 16.69
N VAL A 267 -20.45 4.85 17.71
CA VAL A 267 -21.11 4.75 19.03
C VAL A 267 -20.79 5.96 19.91
N GLU A 268 -19.54 6.42 19.90
CA GLU A 268 -19.03 7.45 20.82
C GLU A 268 -18.88 8.84 20.18
N SER A 269 -18.94 8.94 18.86
CA SER A 269 -18.74 10.18 18.11
C SER A 269 -19.76 10.29 16.98
N SER A 270 -20.13 11.50 16.56
CA SER A 270 -20.84 11.67 15.30
C SER A 270 -19.86 11.91 14.15
N ALA A 271 -20.16 11.39 12.96
CA ALA A 271 -19.37 11.67 11.76
C ALA A 271 -19.24 13.17 11.49
N LYS A 272 -20.29 13.94 11.80
CA LYS A 272 -20.28 15.40 11.70
C LYS A 272 -19.24 16.02 12.63
N GLN A 273 -19.20 15.63 13.92
CA GLN A 273 -18.21 16.16 14.87
C GLN A 273 -16.78 15.86 14.41
N ILE A 274 -16.49 14.63 13.95
CA ILE A 274 -15.17 14.27 13.44
C ILE A 274 -14.78 15.15 12.24
N MET A 275 -15.72 15.40 11.32
CA MET A 275 -15.47 16.28 10.17
C MET A 275 -15.31 17.74 10.57
N ASP A 276 -16.11 18.24 11.51
CA ASP A 276 -15.99 19.60 12.03
C ASP A 276 -14.60 19.80 12.69
N GLU A 277 -14.15 18.83 13.50
CA GLU A 277 -12.82 18.83 14.11
C GLU A 277 -11.71 18.77 13.07
N PHE A 278 -11.84 17.90 12.07
CA PHE A 278 -10.90 17.82 10.95
C PHE A 278 -10.80 19.17 10.23
N CYS A 279 -11.93 19.79 9.86
CA CYS A 279 -11.96 21.09 9.19
C CYS A 279 -11.30 22.17 10.05
N ALA A 280 -11.59 22.22 11.35
CA ALA A 280 -10.99 23.18 12.26
C ALA A 280 -9.47 22.99 12.42
N VAL A 281 -8.97 21.76 12.34
CA VAL A 281 -7.52 21.48 12.31
C VAL A 281 -6.94 21.85 10.95
N HIS A 282 -7.59 21.45 9.87
CA HIS A 282 -7.17 21.73 8.50
C HIS A 282 -7.01 23.22 8.25
N GLU A 283 -7.98 24.05 8.66
CA GLU A 283 -7.92 25.51 8.51
C GLU A 283 -6.73 26.15 9.24
N LYS A 284 -6.26 25.56 10.35
CA LYS A 284 -5.07 26.06 11.07
C LYS A 284 -3.78 25.86 10.27
N PHE A 285 -3.68 24.76 9.53
CA PHE A 285 -2.48 24.44 8.73
C PHE A 285 -2.57 24.95 7.30
N PHE A 286 -3.79 25.01 6.76
CA PHE A 286 -4.11 25.43 5.39
C PHE A 286 -5.17 26.54 5.43
N PRO A 287 -4.83 27.73 5.96
CA PRO A 287 -5.78 28.83 6.01
C PRO A 287 -6.18 29.23 4.57
N PRO A 288 -7.40 29.73 4.34
CA PRO A 288 -7.87 30.10 3.00
C PRO A 288 -6.92 31.03 2.22
N ALA A 289 -6.18 31.89 2.93
CA ALA A 289 -5.18 32.78 2.33
C ALA A 289 -3.88 32.08 1.85
N ALA A 290 -3.57 30.87 2.33
CA ALA A 290 -2.42 30.08 1.89
C ALA A 290 -2.65 29.46 0.51
N LEU A 291 -3.90 29.07 0.19
CA LEU A 291 -4.30 28.57 -1.13
C LEU A 291 -4.27 29.65 -2.22
N ALA A 292 -4.48 30.92 -1.86
CA ALA A 292 -4.40 32.03 -2.80
C ALA A 292 -2.97 32.30 -3.30
N ARG A 293 -1.95 31.99 -2.49
CA ARG A 293 -0.52 32.22 -2.84
C ARG A 293 0.04 31.14 -3.77
N THR A 294 -0.40 29.90 -3.64
CA THR A 294 0.01 28.79 -4.52
C THR A 294 -0.66 28.88 -5.90
N GLY A 295 -1.90 29.34 -5.97
CA GLY A 295 -2.59 29.61 -7.25
C GLY A 295 -1.96 30.74 -8.06
N GLN A 296 -1.48 31.81 -7.40
CA GLN A 296 -0.81 32.93 -8.08
C GLN A 296 0.60 32.57 -8.60
N GLN A 297 1.34 31.68 -7.92
CA GLN A 297 2.66 31.25 -8.37
C GLN A 297 2.63 30.28 -9.56
N HIS A 298 1.58 29.45 -9.68
CA HIS A 298 1.38 28.62 -10.88
C HIS A 298 0.92 29.43 -12.09
N ALA A 299 -0.01 30.39 -11.90
CA ALA A 299 -0.47 31.26 -12.97
C ALA A 299 0.66 32.17 -13.54
N GLN A 300 1.64 32.57 -12.72
CA GLN A 300 2.80 33.34 -13.19
C GLN A 300 3.84 32.50 -13.96
N LYS A 301 3.89 31.17 -13.77
CA LYS A 301 4.79 30.30 -14.54
C LYS A 301 4.23 29.91 -15.91
N GLU A 302 2.91 29.77 -16.03
CA GLU A 302 2.27 29.48 -17.32
C GLU A 302 2.24 30.69 -18.27
N ALA A 303 2.25 31.92 -17.72
CA ALA A 303 2.29 33.14 -18.53
C ALA A 303 3.66 33.42 -19.21
N ASN A 304 4.71 32.63 -18.91
CA ASN A 304 6.05 32.78 -19.51
C ASN A 304 6.39 31.68 -20.53
N VAL A 305 5.42 30.86 -20.95
CA VAL A 305 5.61 29.97 -22.10
C VAL A 305 5.22 30.73 -23.37
N LEU A 306 6.25 31.08 -24.16
CA LEU A 306 6.09 31.69 -25.49
C LEU A 306 5.09 30.87 -26.33
N PRO A 307 4.13 31.51 -27.02
CA PRO A 307 3.23 30.78 -27.90
C PRO A 307 4.03 30.19 -29.07
N PHE A 308 3.90 28.88 -29.24
CA PHE A 308 4.40 28.16 -30.42
C PHE A 308 3.66 28.69 -31.65
N THR A 309 4.30 29.56 -32.43
CA THR A 309 3.82 29.95 -33.75
C THR A 309 4.06 28.81 -34.73
N SER A 310 3.02 28.13 -35.17
CA SER A 310 3.11 27.21 -36.30
C SER A 310 3.02 28.02 -37.60
N ASP A 311 4.19 28.44 -38.08
CA ASP A 311 4.36 28.92 -39.44
C ASP A 311 4.39 27.69 -40.37
N ARG A 312 3.35 27.51 -41.19
CA ARG A 312 3.39 26.66 -42.40
C ARG A 312 2.67 27.38 -43.52
N SER A 313 3.47 27.83 -44.47
CA SER A 313 3.09 28.45 -45.73
C SER A 313 2.46 27.46 -46.72
N SER A 314 1.68 28.04 -47.66
CA SER A 314 1.24 27.52 -48.98
C SER A 314 0.08 26.50 -48.95
N THR A 315 -1.01 26.59 -49.72
CA THR A 315 -1.37 27.29 -50.98
C THR A 315 -2.91 27.45 -51.03
N SER A 316 -3.41 28.69 -51.13
CA SER A 316 -4.20 29.29 -52.24
C SER A 316 -5.59 28.74 -52.61
N GLN A 317 -6.57 29.65 -52.46
CA GLN A 317 -7.68 30.00 -53.37
C GLN A 317 -8.85 29.04 -53.61
N GLU A 318 -10.05 29.48 -53.20
CA GLU A 318 -11.25 29.82 -54.01
C GLU A 318 -12.48 29.79 -53.07
N ALA A 319 -13.10 30.93 -52.76
CA ALA A 319 -14.11 31.66 -53.52
C ALA A 319 -15.56 31.26 -53.15
N GLY A 320 -16.31 32.25 -52.65
CA GLY A 320 -17.74 32.39 -52.95
C GLY A 320 -18.75 32.05 -51.85
N GLY A 321 -19.43 33.09 -51.36
CA GLY A 321 -20.91 33.07 -51.41
C GLY A 321 -21.70 33.09 -50.10
N PHE A 322 -22.05 34.30 -49.68
CA PHE A 322 -23.41 34.76 -49.29
C PHE A 322 -24.13 34.22 -48.04
N GLU A 323 -24.46 35.19 -47.14
CA GLU A 323 -25.75 35.49 -46.46
C GLU A 323 -26.56 34.35 -45.81
N SER A 324 -27.25 34.47 -44.66
CA SER A 324 -27.68 35.54 -43.76
C SER A 324 -28.37 34.86 -42.55
N GLY A 325 -28.67 35.59 -41.46
CA GLY A 325 -29.90 35.32 -40.69
C GLY A 325 -29.80 34.77 -39.24
N VAL A 326 -29.77 35.68 -38.27
CA VAL A 326 -30.71 35.81 -37.12
C VAL A 326 -30.95 34.62 -36.16
N ALA A 327 -30.42 34.80 -34.94
CA ALA A 327 -31.02 34.74 -33.59
C ALA A 327 -31.56 33.44 -32.92
N ALA A 328 -31.19 33.40 -31.62
CA ALA A 328 -31.98 33.02 -30.44
C ALA A 328 -32.21 31.53 -30.08
N GLY A 329 -31.52 31.12 -29.00
CA GLY A 329 -32.17 30.58 -27.79
C GLY A 329 -32.30 29.04 -27.64
N PRO A 330 -32.33 28.53 -26.39
CA PRO A 330 -31.79 27.22 -26.03
C PRO A 330 -32.89 26.15 -25.82
N LYS A 331 -32.59 24.87 -26.05
CA LYS A 331 -33.35 23.74 -25.46
C LYS A 331 -32.49 22.52 -25.15
N SER A 332 -32.82 21.96 -23.99
CA SER A 332 -32.40 20.77 -23.28
C SER A 332 -32.56 19.44 -24.02
N THR A 333 -31.60 18.52 -23.77
CA THR A 333 -31.60 17.04 -23.57
C THR A 333 -32.71 16.16 -24.20
N PRO A 334 -32.40 14.89 -24.60
CA PRO A 334 -32.42 13.81 -23.61
C PRO A 334 -31.46 12.62 -23.82
N ILE A 335 -31.35 11.86 -22.73
CA ILE A 335 -30.77 10.52 -22.51
C ILE A 335 -31.58 9.46 -23.26
N ILE A 336 -30.91 8.40 -23.77
CA ILE A 336 -31.56 7.17 -24.26
C ILE A 336 -31.03 5.97 -23.47
N ASP A 337 -31.98 5.24 -22.92
CA ASP A 337 -31.90 3.96 -22.22
C ASP A 337 -32.30 2.85 -23.21
N ILE A 338 -31.62 1.70 -23.21
CA ILE A 338 -32.01 0.55 -24.04
C ILE A 338 -31.73 -0.77 -23.32
N THR A 339 -32.82 -1.40 -22.86
CA THR A 339 -32.92 -2.83 -22.56
C THR A 339 -33.56 -3.59 -23.72
N GLU A 340 -32.93 -4.73 -24.05
CA GLU A 340 -33.44 -5.94 -24.72
C GLU A 340 -34.05 -5.89 -26.14
N ALA A 341 -33.32 -6.50 -27.09
CA ALA A 341 -33.88 -7.45 -28.04
C ALA A 341 -32.78 -8.43 -28.50
N ALA A 342 -32.94 -9.71 -28.14
CA ALA A 342 -32.15 -10.81 -28.65
C ALA A 342 -32.76 -11.34 -29.95
N THR A 343 -31.96 -11.48 -31.00
CA THR A 343 -32.19 -12.46 -32.08
C THR A 343 -30.85 -12.98 -32.61
N GLU A 344 -30.82 -14.28 -32.82
CA GLU A 344 -29.70 -15.15 -33.17
C GLU A 344 -28.94 -14.72 -34.45
N SER A 345 -27.60 -14.76 -34.38
CA SER A 345 -26.77 -15.08 -35.55
C SER A 345 -25.43 -15.67 -35.10
N SER A 346 -25.04 -16.78 -35.72
CA SER A 346 -23.80 -17.52 -35.44
C SER A 346 -22.54 -16.66 -35.68
N PRO A 347 -21.49 -16.78 -34.87
CA PRO A 347 -20.25 -16.03 -35.09
C PRO A 347 -19.44 -16.62 -36.26
N PRO A 348 -18.69 -15.79 -37.01
CA PRO A 348 -17.79 -16.26 -38.06
C PRO A 348 -16.53 -16.92 -37.47
N GLU A 349 -16.04 -17.96 -38.13
CA GLU A 349 -14.77 -18.61 -37.81
C GLU A 349 -13.58 -17.65 -38.02
N HIS A 350 -12.76 -17.46 -36.99
CA HIS A 350 -11.47 -16.79 -37.12
C HIS A 350 -10.38 -17.77 -37.59
N PRO A 351 -9.49 -17.39 -38.52
CA PRO A 351 -8.40 -18.25 -38.95
C PRO A 351 -7.33 -18.39 -37.85
N ARG A 352 -6.86 -19.62 -37.63
CA ARG A 352 -5.75 -19.93 -36.72
C ARG A 352 -4.46 -19.23 -37.18
N PRO A 353 -3.67 -18.63 -36.28
CA PRO A 353 -2.35 -18.10 -36.63
C PRO A 353 -1.35 -19.25 -36.88
N PRO A 354 -0.33 -19.05 -37.74
CA PRO A 354 0.63 -20.10 -38.08
C PRO A 354 1.56 -20.41 -36.90
N GLN A 355 1.89 -21.69 -36.73
CA GLN A 355 2.88 -22.18 -35.78
C GLN A 355 4.27 -21.61 -36.12
N ARG A 356 4.94 -20.97 -35.16
CA ARG A 356 6.36 -20.56 -35.27
C ARG A 356 7.24 -21.63 -34.65
N GLU A 357 8.24 -22.09 -35.41
CA GLU A 357 9.33 -22.94 -34.93
C GLU A 357 10.21 -22.22 -33.89
N PRO A 358 10.87 -22.94 -32.96
CA PRO A 358 11.65 -22.34 -31.89
C PRO A 358 12.97 -21.77 -32.41
N LEU A 359 13.18 -20.46 -32.17
CA LEU A 359 14.45 -19.76 -32.39
C LEU A 359 15.52 -20.24 -31.40
N LYS A 360 16.65 -20.72 -31.93
CA LYS A 360 17.89 -20.95 -31.15
C LYS A 360 18.45 -19.59 -30.69
N PRO A 361 18.90 -19.44 -29.44
CA PRO A 361 19.45 -18.16 -28.97
C PRO A 361 20.87 -17.95 -29.53
N GLU A 362 21.04 -16.91 -30.34
CA GLU A 362 22.37 -16.37 -30.67
C GLU A 362 22.88 -15.48 -29.52
N LEU A 363 24.13 -15.72 -29.11
CA LEU A 363 24.85 -14.91 -28.13
C LEU A 363 25.33 -13.58 -28.76
N PRO A 364 25.25 -12.44 -28.05
CA PRO A 364 25.74 -11.16 -28.56
C PRO A 364 27.27 -11.17 -28.71
N LYS A 365 27.76 -10.58 -29.82
CA LYS A 365 29.16 -10.57 -30.30
C LYS A 365 30.22 -9.95 -29.35
N ASN A 366 29.84 -9.56 -28.14
CA ASN A 366 30.70 -8.82 -27.20
C ASN A 366 30.86 -9.50 -25.83
N ALA A 367 30.48 -10.79 -25.69
CA ALA A 367 30.68 -11.54 -24.45
C ALA A 367 32.15 -12.01 -24.34
N ARG A 368 32.95 -11.35 -23.49
CA ARG A 368 34.24 -11.90 -23.01
C ARG A 368 33.99 -12.78 -21.79
N ARG A 369 34.35 -14.07 -21.87
CA ARG A 369 34.53 -14.96 -20.72
C ARG A 369 35.83 -14.57 -20.02
N VAL A 370 35.77 -14.34 -18.70
CA VAL A 370 36.97 -14.27 -17.84
C VAL A 370 36.65 -14.93 -16.52
N PHE A 371 36.78 -16.25 -16.46
CA PHE A 371 37.24 -16.97 -15.27
C PHE A 371 38.16 -18.10 -15.76
N GLY A 372 39.33 -18.16 -15.13
CA GLY A 372 40.52 -18.85 -15.62
C GLY A 372 40.43 -20.37 -15.60
N GLU A 373 41.23 -20.94 -16.48
CA GLU A 373 41.65 -22.33 -16.51
C GLU A 373 42.88 -22.48 -15.60
N ASP A 374 42.94 -23.62 -14.91
CA ASP A 374 44.11 -24.44 -14.56
C ASP A 374 43.56 -25.52 -13.60
N GLU A 375 43.24 -26.72 -14.09
CA GLU A 375 44.10 -27.89 -14.33
C GLU A 375 44.28 -28.79 -13.09
N ASP A 376 44.02 -30.08 -13.33
CA ASP A 376 44.36 -31.29 -12.57
C ASP A 376 43.53 -31.75 -11.34
N LEU A 377 42.84 -32.89 -11.59
CA LEU A 377 42.19 -33.90 -10.73
C LEU A 377 40.73 -33.70 -10.30
#